data_AF-A0A2P5GQS8-F1
#
_entry.id   AF-A0A2P5GQS8-F1
#
_cell.length_a   1.000
_cell.length_b   1.000
_cell.length_c   1.000
_cell.angle_alpha   90.00
_cell.angle_beta   90.00
_cell.angle_gamma   90.00
#
_symmetry.space_group_name_H-M   'P 1'
#
loop_
_entity.id
_entity.type
_entity.pdbx_description
1 polymer ?
#
loop_
_entity_poly.entity_id
_entity_poly.type
_entity_poly.pdbx_seq_one_letter_code
_entity_poly.pdbx_strand_id
1 'polypeptide(L)'
;MATIRIEDIIRKLDNFECPYLWVNINNIIGIDKQAEKDKNRKNWYAEKELFDMTFSNGDYLTEYYSECLKEPGLIISLKQFLDVIYFMIVELGCHAPATFLIDINGVVINRGNASKVLNKLWGWYLSQRNDFVADILRDYILELFQIGSLWGMNGRGRFFNCLSKEENDKLNKLYTRNH
;
A
#
# COMPACT_ATOMS: atom_id res chain seq x y z
N MET A 1 14.69 -6.95 -19.43
CA MET A 1 14.97 -6.92 -17.98
C MET A 1 15.01 -8.36 -17.49
N ALA A 2 15.82 -8.67 -16.48
CA ALA A 2 15.87 -10.01 -15.90
C ALA A 2 14.66 -10.23 -14.97
N THR A 3 14.00 -11.37 -15.10
CA THR A 3 12.92 -11.84 -14.23
C THR A 3 13.51 -12.59 -13.03
N ILE A 4 12.95 -12.42 -11.84
CA ILE A 4 13.42 -13.00 -10.56
C ILE A 4 12.27 -13.82 -9.96
N ARG A 5 12.56 -15.05 -9.52
CA ARG A 5 11.58 -15.91 -8.83
C ARG A 5 11.45 -15.53 -7.37
N ILE A 6 10.25 -15.66 -6.81
CA ILE A 6 10.00 -15.32 -5.41
C ILE A 6 10.76 -16.21 -4.44
N GLU A 7 10.96 -17.48 -4.78
CA GLU A 7 11.73 -18.44 -3.99
C GLU A 7 13.20 -18.04 -3.90
N ASP A 8 13.75 -17.37 -4.94
CA ASP A 8 15.11 -16.84 -4.91
C ASP A 8 15.24 -15.64 -3.98
N ILE A 9 14.18 -14.83 -3.85
CA ILE A 9 14.13 -13.71 -2.91
C ILE A 9 14.07 -14.27 -1.49
N ILE A 10 13.13 -15.18 -1.22
CA ILE A 10 12.95 -15.83 0.09
C ILE A 10 14.25 -16.49 0.54
N ARG A 11 14.88 -17.31 -0.33
CA ARG A 11 16.15 -17.98 -0.02
C ARG A 11 17.27 -17.01 0.35
N LYS A 12 17.38 -15.87 -0.35
CA LYS A 12 18.39 -14.85 -0.03
C LYS A 12 18.14 -14.16 1.30
N LEU A 13 16.87 -13.98 1.68
CA LEU A 13 16.48 -13.43 2.97
C LEU A 13 16.75 -14.43 4.10
N ASP A 14 16.31 -15.68 3.94
CA ASP A 14 16.52 -16.75 4.93
C ASP A 14 18.00 -17.01 5.22
N ASN A 15 18.85 -16.91 4.18
CA ASN A 15 20.29 -17.10 4.33
C ASN A 15 21.02 -15.81 4.76
N PHE A 16 20.32 -14.70 5.00
CA PHE A 16 20.90 -13.38 5.26
C PHE A 16 21.95 -12.95 4.23
N GLU A 17 21.92 -13.53 3.01
CA GLU A 17 22.89 -13.27 1.94
C GLU A 17 22.76 -11.84 1.42
N CYS A 18 21.57 -11.27 1.52
CA CYS A 18 21.30 -9.90 1.19
C CYS A 18 20.12 -9.43 2.05
N PRO A 19 20.37 -8.71 3.16
CA PRO A 19 19.29 -8.32 4.06
C PRO A 19 18.27 -7.41 3.36
N TYR A 20 18.69 -6.67 2.32
CA TYR A 20 17.82 -5.77 1.56
C TYR A 20 18.17 -5.78 0.07
N LEU A 21 17.28 -6.35 -0.76
CA LEU A 21 17.40 -6.36 -2.22
C LEU A 21 16.23 -5.57 -2.80
N TRP A 22 16.47 -4.46 -3.50
CA TRP A 22 15.37 -3.80 -4.22
C TRP A 22 15.11 -4.48 -5.57
N VAL A 23 13.88 -4.93 -5.80
CA VAL A 23 13.46 -5.54 -7.07
C VAL A 23 12.24 -4.81 -7.61
N ASN A 24 12.26 -4.45 -8.90
CA ASN A 24 11.07 -3.95 -9.58
C ASN A 24 9.99 -5.04 -9.57
N ILE A 25 8.82 -4.71 -9.07
CA ILE A 25 7.71 -5.63 -8.87
C ILE A 25 7.27 -6.38 -10.13
N ASN A 26 7.42 -5.73 -11.29
CA ASN A 26 7.09 -6.33 -12.58
C ASN A 26 8.05 -7.46 -12.98
N ASN A 27 9.19 -7.59 -12.29
CA ASN A 27 10.18 -8.64 -12.53
C ASN A 27 9.94 -9.87 -11.65
N ILE A 28 8.97 -9.86 -10.74
CA ILE A 28 8.78 -10.93 -9.75
C ILE A 28 7.77 -11.96 -10.27
N ILE A 29 8.15 -13.24 -10.25
CA ILE A 29 7.31 -14.37 -10.69
C ILE A 29 7.20 -15.43 -9.59
N GLY A 30 6.13 -16.23 -9.63
CA GLY A 30 5.90 -17.33 -8.68
C GLY A 30 4.93 -17.01 -7.53
N ILE A 31 4.33 -15.82 -7.50
CA ILE A 31 3.34 -15.45 -6.47
C ILE A 31 1.95 -15.90 -6.90
N ASP A 32 1.32 -16.77 -6.10
CA ASP A 32 -0.11 -17.04 -6.21
C ASP A 32 -0.91 -15.90 -5.56
N LYS A 33 -1.25 -14.92 -6.39
CA LYS A 33 -2.02 -13.73 -5.99
C LYS A 33 -3.36 -14.08 -5.36
N GLN A 34 -4.02 -15.15 -5.81
CA GLN A 34 -5.34 -15.50 -5.30
C GLN A 34 -5.23 -16.11 -3.92
N ALA A 35 -4.29 -17.04 -3.72
CA ALA A 35 -4.01 -17.60 -2.40
C ALA A 35 -3.61 -16.51 -1.39
N GLU A 36 -2.75 -15.57 -1.78
CA GLU A 36 -2.36 -14.45 -0.91
C GLU A 36 -3.53 -13.50 -0.61
N LYS A 37 -4.39 -13.21 -1.60
CA LYS A 37 -5.62 -12.43 -1.36
C LYS A 37 -6.54 -13.13 -0.36
N ASP A 38 -6.76 -14.42 -0.50
CA ASP A 38 -7.65 -15.18 0.38
C ASP A 38 -7.11 -15.24 1.80
N LYS A 39 -5.79 -15.40 1.94
CA LYS A 39 -5.08 -15.30 3.22
C LYS A 39 -5.24 -13.90 3.85
N ASN A 40 -4.94 -12.84 3.10
CA ASN A 40 -5.03 -11.47 3.59
C ASN A 40 -6.46 -11.07 3.94
N ARG A 41 -7.44 -11.56 3.18
CA ARG A 41 -8.86 -11.38 3.50
C ARG A 41 -9.22 -12.00 4.85
N LYS A 42 -8.78 -13.23 5.10
CA LYS A 42 -8.98 -13.88 6.41
C LYS A 42 -8.34 -13.07 7.53
N ASN A 43 -7.11 -12.59 7.33
CA ASN A 43 -6.38 -11.80 8.32
C ASN A 43 -7.03 -10.44 8.57
N TRP A 44 -7.43 -9.70 7.53
CA TRP A 44 -8.08 -8.39 7.66
C TRP A 44 -9.39 -8.44 8.45
N TYR A 45 -10.17 -9.52 8.30
CA TYR A 45 -11.36 -9.73 9.13
C TYR A 45 -11.02 -10.21 10.55
N ALA A 46 -9.90 -10.91 10.74
CA ALA A 46 -9.42 -11.36 12.05
C ALA A 46 -8.70 -10.26 12.86
N GLU A 47 -7.98 -9.35 12.22
CA GLU A 47 -7.33 -8.17 12.83
C GLU A 47 -8.35 -7.21 13.44
N LYS A 48 -9.60 -7.21 12.95
CA LYS A 48 -10.70 -6.50 13.62
C LYS A 48 -11.04 -7.08 14.99
N GLU A 49 -10.58 -8.29 15.32
CA GLU A 49 -10.83 -8.94 16.60
C GLU A 49 -9.61 -9.05 17.52
N LEU A 50 -8.36 -9.18 17.06
CA LEU A 50 -7.19 -9.34 17.96
C LEU A 50 -5.86 -8.81 17.37
N PHE A 51 -5.05 -8.17 18.23
CA PHE A 51 -3.77 -7.49 17.94
C PHE A 51 -2.51 -8.34 18.21
N ASP A 52 -2.59 -9.67 18.10
CA ASP A 52 -1.41 -10.54 18.28
C ASP A 52 -1.18 -11.37 17.01
N MET A 53 -0.38 -10.83 16.09
CA MET A 53 0.00 -11.55 14.87
C MET A 53 1.28 -12.36 15.07
N THR A 54 1.18 -13.66 14.84
CA THR A 54 2.30 -14.55 14.57
C THR A 54 2.46 -14.66 13.05
N PHE A 55 3.66 -14.41 12.56
CA PHE A 55 3.94 -14.27 11.13
C PHE A 55 4.08 -15.62 10.41
N SER A 56 3.60 -15.68 9.18
CA SER A 56 3.58 -16.82 8.26
C SER A 56 4.30 -16.48 6.94
N ASN A 57 4.59 -17.48 6.10
CA ASN A 57 5.48 -17.35 4.93
C ASN A 57 5.15 -16.21 3.92
N GLY A 58 3.89 -15.87 3.70
CA GLY A 58 3.50 -14.73 2.84
C GLY A 58 3.70 -13.34 3.49
N ASP A 59 3.85 -13.31 4.81
CA ASP A 59 4.08 -12.08 5.56
C ASP A 59 5.53 -11.61 5.35
N TYR A 60 6.46 -12.52 5.08
CA TYR A 60 7.85 -12.17 4.75
C TYR A 60 7.98 -11.37 3.45
N LEU A 61 7.13 -11.61 2.45
CA LEU A 61 7.18 -10.83 1.20
C LEU A 61 6.66 -9.42 1.41
N THR A 62 5.54 -9.36 2.12
CA THR A 62 4.84 -8.16 2.56
C THR A 62 5.74 -7.28 3.43
N GLU A 63 6.42 -7.88 4.40
CA GLU A 63 7.44 -7.29 5.25
C GLU A 63 8.69 -6.93 4.45
N TYR A 64 9.18 -7.81 3.57
CA TYR A 64 10.33 -7.53 2.70
C TYR A 64 10.11 -6.28 1.84
N TYR A 65 8.96 -6.13 1.20
CA TYR A 65 8.66 -4.92 0.44
C TYR A 65 8.59 -3.69 1.36
N SER A 66 7.98 -3.83 2.54
CA SER A 66 7.93 -2.78 3.57
C SER A 66 9.33 -2.33 3.98
N GLU A 67 10.18 -3.28 4.36
CA GLU A 67 11.55 -3.04 4.85
C GLU A 67 12.46 -2.48 3.77
N CYS A 68 12.39 -2.99 2.53
CA CYS A 68 13.17 -2.43 1.42
C CYS A 68 12.83 -0.95 1.14
N LEU A 69 11.67 -0.47 1.58
CA LEU A 69 11.21 0.90 1.40
C LEU A 69 11.56 1.82 2.57
N LYS A 70 11.98 1.27 3.71
CA LYS A 70 12.39 2.02 4.91
C LYS A 70 13.87 2.40 4.92
N GLU A 71 14.65 1.91 3.97
CA GLU A 71 16.11 2.09 3.93
C GLU A 71 16.51 3.56 3.66
N PRO A 72 17.31 4.18 4.56
CA PRO A 72 17.84 5.52 4.35
C PRO A 72 18.80 5.56 3.15
N GLY A 73 18.47 6.35 2.13
CA GLY A 73 19.35 6.61 0.98
C GLY A 73 18.91 6.00 -0.34
N LEU A 74 17.85 5.18 -0.37
CA LEU A 74 17.25 4.70 -1.62
C LEU A 74 16.19 5.69 -2.12
N ILE A 75 16.47 6.40 -3.22
CA ILE A 75 15.50 7.31 -3.84
C ILE A 75 14.58 6.50 -4.76
N ILE A 76 13.35 6.28 -4.31
CA ILE A 76 12.29 5.71 -5.15
C ILE A 76 11.55 6.79 -5.93
N SER A 77 11.28 6.52 -7.21
CA SER A 77 10.42 7.41 -8.01
C SER A 77 8.95 7.24 -7.62
N LEU A 78 8.15 8.30 -7.85
CA LEU A 78 6.69 8.24 -7.69
C LEU A 78 6.06 7.08 -8.46
N LYS A 79 6.62 6.72 -9.63
CA LYS A 79 6.13 5.58 -10.42
C LYS A 79 6.37 4.26 -9.69
N GLN A 80 7.59 4.02 -9.20
CA GLN A 80 7.92 2.78 -8.48
C GLN A 80 7.09 2.65 -7.21
N PHE A 81 6.89 3.75 -6.49
CA PHE A 81 5.96 3.79 -5.36
C PHE A 81 4.56 3.34 -5.76
N LEU A 82 3.96 3.94 -6.79
CA LEU A 82 2.63 3.56 -7.26
C LEU A 82 2.59 2.10 -7.74
N ASP A 83 3.62 1.61 -8.41
CA ASP A 83 3.70 0.21 -8.85
C ASP A 83 3.69 -0.75 -7.64
N VAL A 84 4.39 -0.40 -6.56
CA VAL A 84 4.39 -1.19 -5.31
C VAL A 84 3.02 -1.14 -4.64
N ILE A 85 2.42 0.04 -4.47
CA ILE A 85 1.08 0.18 -3.89
C ILE A 85 0.07 -0.65 -4.68
N TYR A 86 0.11 -0.55 -6.00
CA TYR A 86 -0.80 -1.31 -6.86
C TYR A 86 -0.66 -2.80 -6.60
N PHE A 87 0.56 -3.32 -6.58
CA PHE A 87 0.75 -4.74 -6.33
C PHE A 87 0.31 -5.15 -4.92
N MET A 88 0.77 -4.46 -3.89
CA MET A 88 0.48 -4.82 -2.49
C MET A 88 -1.02 -4.79 -2.21
N ILE A 89 -1.70 -3.74 -2.65
CA ILE A 89 -3.13 -3.56 -2.35
C ILE A 89 -4.01 -4.25 -3.39
N VAL A 90 -3.79 -3.99 -4.69
CA VAL A 90 -4.70 -4.46 -5.75
C VAL A 90 -4.42 -5.92 -6.13
N GLU A 91 -3.15 -6.31 -6.18
CA GLU A 91 -2.75 -7.67 -6.59
C GLU A 91 -2.66 -8.64 -5.41
N LEU A 92 -2.30 -8.20 -4.20
CA LEU A 92 -2.20 -9.07 -3.02
C LEU A 92 -3.30 -8.85 -1.98
N GLY A 93 -4.01 -7.71 -2.00
CA GLY A 93 -5.03 -7.42 -1.00
C GLY A 93 -4.46 -7.12 0.38
N CYS A 94 -3.32 -6.42 0.47
CA CYS A 94 -2.64 -6.11 1.73
C CYS A 94 -2.40 -4.61 1.92
N HIS A 95 -2.86 -4.04 3.05
CA HIS A 95 -2.67 -2.62 3.39
C HIS A 95 -1.46 -2.32 4.29
N ALA A 96 -1.06 -3.26 5.16
CA ALA A 96 -0.16 -2.95 6.28
C ALA A 96 1.22 -2.44 5.82
N PRO A 97 1.92 -3.09 4.86
CA PRO A 97 3.16 -2.54 4.28
C PRO A 97 2.97 -1.21 3.59
N ALA A 98 1.84 -1.03 2.89
CA ALA A 98 1.59 0.18 2.13
C ALA A 98 1.52 1.41 3.04
N THR A 99 1.01 1.24 4.27
CA THR A 99 0.96 2.28 5.30
C THR A 99 2.35 2.62 5.84
N PHE A 100 3.25 1.64 6.00
CA PHE A 100 4.64 1.88 6.40
C PHE A 100 5.45 2.68 5.37
N LEU A 101 5.01 2.75 4.11
CA LEU A 101 5.64 3.55 3.06
C LEU A 101 5.51 5.07 3.24
N ILE A 102 4.72 5.49 4.22
CA ILE A 102 4.43 6.89 4.49
C ILE A 102 5.43 7.46 5.51
N ASP A 103 6.02 6.61 6.37
CA ASP A 103 6.56 7.04 7.65
C ASP A 103 8.09 7.23 7.67
N ILE A 104 8.85 6.60 6.77
CA ILE A 104 10.30 6.52 6.91
C ILE A 104 11.02 7.34 5.84
N ASN A 105 11.17 8.64 6.11
CA ASN A 105 12.22 9.53 5.58
C ASN A 105 12.24 9.93 4.09
N GLY A 106 11.26 9.57 3.27
CA GLY A 106 11.20 10.01 1.87
C GLY A 106 9.77 10.37 1.47
N VAL A 107 9.44 11.66 1.45
CA VAL A 107 8.10 12.16 1.10
C VAL A 107 7.80 11.87 -0.38
N VAL A 108 7.36 10.64 -0.69
CA VAL A 108 6.96 10.28 -2.05
C VAL A 108 5.68 11.03 -2.44
N ILE A 109 4.78 11.26 -1.49
CA ILE A 109 3.62 12.13 -1.65
C ILE A 109 3.85 13.48 -0.99
N ASN A 110 3.92 14.55 -1.78
CA ASN A 110 4.05 15.93 -1.33
C ASN A 110 2.98 16.80 -2.00
N ARG A 111 2.94 18.09 -1.63
CA ARG A 111 1.98 19.06 -2.18
C ARG A 111 2.02 19.17 -3.71
N GLY A 112 3.17 18.93 -4.34
CA GLY A 112 3.34 19.01 -5.79
C GLY A 112 2.82 17.79 -6.57
N ASN A 113 2.56 16.66 -5.90
CA ASN A 113 2.11 15.44 -6.58
C ASN A 113 0.88 14.76 -5.94
N ALA A 114 0.35 15.29 -4.83
CA ALA A 114 -0.82 14.77 -4.13
C ALA A 114 -2.04 14.54 -5.04
N SER A 115 -2.36 15.51 -5.91
CA SER A 115 -3.45 15.39 -6.90
C SER A 115 -3.25 14.20 -7.85
N LYS A 116 -2.02 14.03 -8.37
CA LYS A 116 -1.69 12.91 -9.26
C LYS A 116 -1.83 11.56 -8.57
N VAL A 117 -1.38 11.47 -7.32
CA VAL A 117 -1.52 10.26 -6.49
C VAL A 117 -2.99 9.96 -6.23
N LEU A 118 -3.75 10.94 -5.76
CA LEU A 118 -5.18 10.78 -5.47
C LEU A 118 -5.95 10.29 -6.69
N ASN A 119 -5.79 10.94 -7.84
CA ASN A 119 -6.51 10.55 -9.05
C ASN A 119 -6.15 9.13 -9.51
N LYS A 120 -4.90 8.70 -9.30
CA LYS A 120 -4.49 7.34 -9.61
C LYS A 120 -5.14 6.31 -8.67
N LEU A 121 -5.08 6.56 -7.37
CA LEU A 121 -5.67 5.68 -6.35
C LEU A 121 -7.19 5.62 -6.46
N TRP A 122 -7.83 6.77 -6.70
CA TRP A 122 -9.27 6.88 -6.95
C TRP A 122 -9.71 6.10 -8.19
N GLY A 123 -8.94 6.19 -9.28
CA GLY A 123 -9.17 5.38 -10.48
C GLY A 123 -9.08 3.87 -10.19
N TRP A 124 -8.11 3.45 -9.38
CA TRP A 124 -8.03 2.06 -8.93
C TRP A 124 -9.23 1.66 -8.09
N TYR A 125 -9.63 2.49 -7.12
CA TYR A 125 -10.79 2.25 -6.25
C TYR A 125 -12.06 2.02 -7.09
N LEU A 126 -12.39 2.93 -8.01
CA LEU A 126 -13.58 2.82 -8.87
C LEU A 126 -13.55 1.61 -9.81
N SER A 127 -12.36 1.11 -10.15
CA SER A 127 -12.21 -0.05 -11.04
C SER A 127 -12.32 -1.40 -10.32
N GLN A 128 -12.34 -1.43 -8.98
CA GLN A 128 -12.36 -2.68 -8.24
C GLN A 128 -13.72 -3.36 -8.33
N ARG A 129 -13.72 -4.63 -8.75
CA ARG A 129 -14.90 -5.53 -8.68
C ARG A 129 -14.93 -6.36 -7.40
N ASN A 130 -13.84 -6.33 -6.64
CA ASN A 130 -13.68 -7.07 -5.40
C ASN A 130 -13.84 -6.10 -4.23
N ASP A 131 -14.93 -6.23 -3.48
CA ASP A 131 -15.28 -5.34 -2.37
C ASP A 131 -14.20 -5.31 -1.28
N PHE A 132 -13.52 -6.44 -1.04
CA PHE A 132 -12.41 -6.50 -0.08
C PHE A 132 -11.23 -5.61 -0.50
N VAL A 133 -10.85 -5.65 -1.78
CA VAL A 133 -9.78 -4.78 -2.30
C VAL A 133 -10.22 -3.32 -2.34
N ALA A 134 -11.50 -3.06 -2.63
CA ALA A 134 -12.06 -1.72 -2.60
C ALA A 134 -12.03 -1.11 -1.18
N ASP A 135 -12.39 -1.90 -0.17
CA ASP A 135 -12.32 -1.52 1.25
C ASP A 135 -10.88 -1.20 1.68
N ILE A 136 -9.93 -2.06 1.33
CA ILE A 136 -8.50 -1.84 1.60
C ILE A 136 -7.99 -0.56 0.94
N LEU A 137 -8.29 -0.35 -0.34
CA LEU A 137 -7.92 0.88 -1.05
C LEU A 137 -8.52 2.11 -0.40
N ARG A 138 -9.79 2.04 -0.01
CA ARG A 138 -10.49 3.14 0.68
C ARG A 138 -9.78 3.50 1.97
N ASP A 139 -9.54 2.52 2.84
CA ASP A 139 -8.91 2.76 4.13
C ASP A 139 -7.46 3.25 3.94
N TYR A 140 -6.73 2.69 2.98
CA TYR A 140 -5.39 3.17 2.59
C TYR A 140 -5.39 4.62 2.09
N ILE A 141 -6.33 5.01 1.22
CA ILE A 141 -6.42 6.41 0.73
C ILE A 141 -6.73 7.35 1.88
N LEU A 142 -7.66 7.00 2.76
CA LEU A 142 -8.03 7.81 3.91
C LEU A 142 -6.83 8.01 4.84
N GLU A 143 -6.08 6.95 5.11
CA GLU A 143 -4.85 6.99 5.89
C GLU A 143 -3.76 7.85 5.23
N LEU A 144 -3.48 7.60 3.94
CA LEU A 144 -2.46 8.32 3.17
C LEU A 144 -2.71 9.84 3.11
N PHE A 145 -3.98 10.22 2.99
CA PHE A 145 -4.39 11.63 2.97
C PHE A 145 -4.72 12.19 4.36
N GLN A 146 -4.58 11.36 5.41
CA GLN A 146 -4.86 11.69 6.81
C GLN A 146 -6.27 12.26 7.00
N ILE A 147 -7.27 11.52 6.53
CA ILE A 147 -8.68 11.87 6.58
C ILE A 147 -9.40 10.90 7.51
N GLY A 148 -9.96 11.46 8.58
CA GLY A 148 -10.74 10.71 9.55
C GLY A 148 -10.77 11.41 10.90
N SER A 149 -11.50 10.81 11.84
CA SER A 149 -11.60 11.29 13.21
C SER A 149 -10.26 11.31 13.94
N LEU A 150 -9.37 10.35 13.66
CA LEU A 150 -8.06 10.21 14.29
C LEU A 150 -7.02 11.22 13.78
N TRP A 151 -7.18 11.72 12.55
CA TRP A 151 -6.19 12.56 11.86
C TRP A 151 -6.53 14.06 11.89
N GLY A 152 -7.61 14.43 12.57
CA GLY A 152 -8.31 15.68 12.38
C GLY A 152 -7.49 16.96 12.60
N MET A 153 -7.49 17.81 11.57
CA MET A 153 -7.74 19.24 11.73
C MET A 153 -9.07 19.58 11.07
N ASN A 154 -10.17 19.64 11.84
CA ASN A 154 -11.52 19.97 11.35
C ASN A 154 -12.06 19.08 10.21
N GLY A 155 -11.70 17.80 10.17
CA GLY A 155 -12.13 16.86 9.12
C GLY A 155 -11.47 17.11 7.75
N ARG A 156 -10.42 17.94 7.67
CA ARG A 156 -9.67 18.20 6.43
C ARG A 156 -8.37 17.39 6.44
N GLY A 157 -8.07 16.73 5.32
CA GLY A 157 -6.86 15.94 5.17
C GLY A 157 -5.58 16.76 5.02
N ARG A 158 -4.41 16.11 5.14
CA ARG A 158 -3.06 16.69 5.05
C ARG A 158 -2.84 17.57 3.82
N PHE A 159 -3.46 17.20 2.70
CA PHE A 159 -3.28 17.83 1.39
C PHE A 159 -4.46 18.72 0.97
N PHE A 160 -5.38 19.05 1.88
CA PHE A 160 -6.62 19.77 1.55
C PHE A 160 -6.39 21.04 0.70
N ASN A 161 -5.42 21.87 1.08
CA ASN A 161 -5.15 23.15 0.42
C ASN A 161 -4.47 23.03 -0.97
N CYS A 162 -3.93 21.85 -1.30
CA CYS A 162 -3.31 21.61 -2.61
C CYS A 162 -4.15 20.71 -3.52
N LEU A 163 -5.32 20.28 -3.04
CA LEU A 163 -6.30 19.55 -3.83
C LEU A 163 -7.40 20.51 -4.29
N SER A 164 -7.95 20.25 -5.47
CA SER A 164 -9.13 20.94 -5.96
C SER A 164 -10.37 20.61 -5.11
N LYS A 165 -11.45 21.38 -5.28
CA LYS A 165 -12.73 21.09 -4.61
C LYS A 165 -13.23 19.68 -4.95
N GLU A 166 -13.21 19.31 -6.23
CA GLU A 166 -13.65 17.98 -6.70
C GLU A 166 -12.82 16.85 -6.05
N GLU A 167 -11.52 17.04 -5.90
CA GLU A 167 -10.63 16.06 -5.28
C GLU A 167 -10.88 15.92 -3.77
N ASN A 168 -11.11 17.03 -3.07
CA ASN A 168 -11.52 16.98 -1.67
C ASN A 168 -12.89 16.32 -1.51
N ASP A 169 -13.82 16.53 -2.46
CA ASP A 169 -15.12 15.87 -2.46
C ASP A 169 -15.00 14.35 -2.66
N LYS A 170 -14.06 13.86 -3.49
CA LYS A 170 -13.76 12.41 -3.62
C LYS A 170 -13.36 11.80 -2.27
N LEU A 171 -12.48 12.47 -1.55
CA LEU A 171 -12.02 12.01 -0.23
C LEU A 171 -13.14 12.01 0.82
N ASN A 172 -14.00 13.04 0.81
CA ASN A 172 -15.18 13.08 1.67
C ASN A 172 -16.17 11.96 1.37
N LYS A 173 -16.35 11.59 0.09
CA LYS A 173 -17.17 10.43 -0.31
C LYS A 173 -16.60 9.12 0.23
N LEU A 174 -15.29 8.90 0.12
CA LEU A 174 -14.63 7.73 0.74
C LEU A 174 -14.89 7.69 2.24
N TYR A 175 -14.72 8.81 2.94
CA TYR A 175 -14.88 8.86 4.38
C TYR A 175 -16.32 8.53 4.81
N THR A 176 -17.31 9.20 4.20
CA THR A 176 -18.73 9.09 4.59
C THR A 176 -19.46 7.86 4.03
N ARG A 177 -18.85 7.10 3.11
CA ARG A 177 -19.50 6.00 2.37
C ARG A 177 -20.75 6.42 1.57
N ASN A 178 -20.91 7.72 1.29
CA ASN A 178 -22.00 8.19 0.45
C ASN A 178 -21.62 8.02 -1.03
N HIS A 179 -22.30 7.10 -1.71
CA HIS A 179 -22.20 6.87 -3.16
C HIS A 179 -22.93 7.96 -3.95
#